data_AF-A0A9E5GWZ9-F1
#
_entry.id   AF-A0A9E5GWZ9-F1
#
_cell.length_a   1.000
_cell.length_b   1.000
_cell.length_c   1.000
_cell.angle_alpha   90.00
_cell.angle_beta   90.00
_cell.angle_gamma   90.00
#
_symmetry.space_group_name_H-M   'P 1'
#
loop_
_entity.id
_entity.type
_entity.pdbx_description
1 polymer ?
#
loop_
_entity_poly.entity_id
_entity_poly.type
_entity_poly.pdbx_seq_one_letter_code
_entity_poly.pdbx_strand_id
1 'polypeptide(L)'
;MLNTKKDQETSLQALYEQLEVRYGAGLAQEIVNQIKKTEDQDNKPEFMAVKALSEVLEVFRSEAQEIVKKLKIERSKPLPTEIANLDAKRLQNDLNNIFECYWLVQHGFYRAYNQAMKICEVPTTYRYDKYTKPTKMKMAA
;
A
#
# COMPACT_ATOMS: atom_id res chain seq x y z
N MET A 1 -16.96 1.93 11.14
CA MET A 1 -18.04 1.16 10.50
C MET A 1 -17.69 -0.30 10.62
N LEU A 2 -18.60 -1.13 11.14
CA LEU A 2 -18.44 -2.58 11.19
C LEU A 2 -18.55 -3.11 9.76
N ASN A 3 -17.41 -3.31 9.08
CA ASN A 3 -17.39 -4.06 7.83
C ASN A 3 -17.81 -5.50 8.16
N THR A 4 -18.83 -6.00 7.48
CA THR A 4 -19.14 -7.42 7.57
C THR A 4 -18.02 -8.20 6.88
N LYS A 5 -17.76 -9.45 7.29
CA LYS A 5 -16.72 -10.29 6.64
C LYS A 5 -16.87 -10.33 5.11
N LYS A 6 -18.12 -10.28 4.64
CA LYS A 6 -18.47 -10.26 3.22
C LYS A 6 -17.99 -8.98 2.51
N ASP A 7 -18.11 -7.83 3.15
CA ASP A 7 -17.65 -6.55 2.59
C ASP A 7 -16.12 -6.56 2.45
N GLN A 8 -15.43 -7.11 3.44
CA GLN A 8 -13.98 -7.24 3.46
C GLN A 8 -13.46 -8.19 2.35
N GLU A 9 -14.10 -9.34 2.14
CA GLU A 9 -13.77 -10.25 1.03
C GLU A 9 -13.98 -9.58 -0.33
N THR A 10 -15.05 -8.80 -0.48
CA THR A 10 -15.34 -8.07 -1.72
C THR A 10 -14.27 -7.01 -2.00
N SER A 11 -13.84 -6.25 -0.99
CA SER A 11 -12.76 -5.27 -1.13
C SER A 11 -11.41 -5.92 -1.45
N LEU A 12 -11.10 -7.08 -0.85
CA LEU A 12 -9.86 -7.82 -1.15
C LEU A 12 -9.87 -8.41 -2.56
N GLN A 13 -11.03 -8.85 -3.05
CA GLN A 13 -11.19 -9.32 -4.42
C GLN A 13 -11.00 -8.16 -5.43
N ALA A 14 -11.61 -7.00 -5.16
CA ALA A 14 -11.40 -5.81 -6.00
C ALA A 14 -9.92 -5.39 -6.03
N LEU A 15 -9.23 -5.44 -4.89
CA LEU A 15 -7.80 -5.19 -4.82
C LEU A 15 -6.99 -6.22 -5.64
N TYR A 16 -7.34 -7.50 -5.55
CA TYR A 16 -6.69 -8.55 -6.34
C TYR A 16 -6.76 -8.25 -7.83
N GLU A 17 -7.97 -7.94 -8.34
CA GLU A 17 -8.19 -7.65 -9.76
C GLU A 17 -7.38 -6.44 -10.24
N GLN A 18 -7.30 -5.38 -9.41
CA GLN A 18 -6.48 -4.19 -9.72
C GLN A 18 -4.98 -4.50 -9.76
N LEU A 19 -4.50 -5.41 -8.93
CA LEU A 19 -3.09 -5.80 -8.87
C LEU A 19 -2.73 -6.82 -9.95
N GLU A 20 -3.63 -7.74 -10.29
CA GLU A 20 -3.41 -8.78 -11.29
C GLU A 20 -3.08 -8.18 -12.65
N VAL A 21 -3.81 -7.13 -13.05
CA VAL A 21 -3.57 -6.40 -14.32
C VAL A 21 -2.14 -5.85 -14.41
N ARG A 22 -1.48 -5.59 -13.27
CA ARG A 22 -0.18 -4.90 -13.20
C ARG A 22 0.99 -5.83 -12.99
N TYR A 23 0.83 -6.75 -12.05
CA TYR A 23 1.91 -7.60 -11.54
C TYR A 23 1.69 -9.08 -11.87
N GLY A 24 0.53 -9.44 -12.42
CA GLY A 24 0.11 -10.81 -12.62
C GLY A 24 -0.48 -11.45 -11.36
N ALA A 25 -1.20 -12.55 -11.58
CA ALA A 25 -1.97 -13.26 -10.55
C ALA A 25 -1.15 -13.67 -9.32
N GLY A 26 0.10 -14.10 -9.51
CA GLY A 26 0.96 -14.59 -8.42
C GLY A 26 1.29 -13.50 -7.39
N LEU A 27 1.83 -12.38 -7.87
CA LEU A 27 2.19 -11.25 -6.99
C LEU A 27 0.95 -10.58 -6.40
N ALA A 28 -0.13 -10.46 -7.17
CA ALA A 28 -1.40 -9.94 -6.68
C ALA A 28 -1.93 -10.77 -5.49
N GLN A 29 -1.91 -12.09 -5.61
CA GLN A 29 -2.33 -12.99 -4.53
C GLN A 29 -1.41 -12.89 -3.32
N GLU A 30 -0.09 -12.77 -3.54
CA GLU A 30 0.88 -12.61 -2.46
C GLU A 30 0.60 -11.34 -1.66
N ILE A 31 0.41 -10.20 -2.31
CA ILE A 31 0.09 -8.91 -1.67
C ILE A 31 -1.19 -9.02 -0.84
N VAL A 32 -2.25 -9.59 -1.41
CA VAL A 32 -3.53 -9.81 -0.70
C VAL A 32 -3.34 -10.72 0.52
N ASN A 33 -2.54 -11.78 0.39
CA ASN A 33 -2.22 -12.66 1.50
C ASN A 33 -1.43 -11.94 2.60
N GLN A 34 -0.49 -11.06 2.24
CA GLN A 34 0.23 -10.25 3.22
C GLN A 34 -0.73 -9.34 3.99
N ILE A 35 -1.69 -8.69 3.32
CA ILE A 35 -2.71 -7.86 3.98
C ILE A 35 -3.52 -8.70 4.98
N LYS A 36 -4.00 -9.88 4.58
CA LYS A 36 -4.74 -10.78 5.48
C LYS A 36 -3.93 -11.17 6.72
N LYS A 37 -2.64 -11.45 6.56
CA LYS A 37 -1.73 -11.77 7.68
C LYS A 37 -1.58 -10.62 8.68
N THR A 38 -1.82 -9.37 8.28
CA THR A 38 -1.74 -8.23 9.22
C THR A 38 -2.90 -8.15 10.21
N GLU A 39 -3.96 -8.93 10.01
CA GLU A 39 -5.07 -9.04 10.97
C GLU A 39 -4.71 -9.94 12.15
N ASP A 40 -3.77 -10.85 11.96
CA ASP A 40 -3.20 -11.67 13.02
C ASP A 40 -2.22 -10.83 13.85
N GLN A 41 -2.49 -10.67 15.14
CA GLN A 41 -1.67 -9.86 16.05
C GLN A 41 -0.30 -10.49 16.32
N ASP A 42 -0.20 -11.82 16.21
CA ASP A 42 1.02 -12.58 16.46
C ASP A 42 1.89 -12.73 15.20
N ASN A 43 1.38 -12.27 14.05
CA ASN A 43 2.13 -12.28 12.80
C ASN A 43 3.44 -11.49 12.94
N LYS A 44 4.51 -12.08 12.42
CA LYS A 44 5.85 -11.48 12.37
C LYS A 44 6.21 -11.18 10.92
N PRO A 45 5.78 -10.02 10.39
CA PRO A 45 6.00 -9.71 8.99
C PRO A 45 7.49 -9.53 8.70
N GLU A 46 7.93 -10.16 7.62
CA GLU A 46 9.28 -10.00 7.10
C GLU A 46 9.45 -8.64 6.42
N PHE A 47 10.69 -8.15 6.37
CA PHE A 47 11.02 -6.87 5.73
C PHE A 47 10.50 -6.77 4.28
N MET A 48 10.64 -7.85 3.50
CA MET A 48 10.18 -7.86 2.11
C MET A 48 8.66 -7.75 1.98
N ALA A 49 7.90 -8.33 2.92
CA ALA A 49 6.44 -8.19 2.95
C ALA A 49 6.03 -6.75 3.26
N VAL A 50 6.66 -6.10 4.24
CA VAL A 50 6.42 -4.69 4.57
C VAL A 50 6.77 -3.78 3.38
N LYS A 51 7.90 -4.06 2.71
CA LYS A 51 8.34 -3.31 1.55
C LYS A 51 7.39 -3.45 0.36
N ALA A 52 6.95 -4.67 0.04
CA ALA A 52 5.98 -4.90 -1.02
C ALA A 52 4.68 -4.10 -0.80
N LEU A 53 4.16 -4.09 0.44
CA LEU A 53 2.98 -3.29 0.79
C LEU A 53 3.24 -1.78 0.63
N SER A 54 4.44 -1.30 0.97
CA SER A 54 4.80 0.11 0.78
C SER A 54 4.85 0.51 -0.69
N GLU A 55 5.39 -0.33 -1.56
CA GLU A 55 5.50 -0.06 -3.00
C GLU A 55 4.12 0.00 -3.64
N VAL A 56 3.24 -0.95 -3.30
CA VAL A 56 1.86 -0.97 -3.78
C VAL A 56 1.09 0.27 -3.30
N LEU A 57 1.32 0.71 -2.06
CA LEU A 57 0.71 1.93 -1.52
C LEU A 57 1.09 3.17 -2.32
N GLU A 58 2.38 3.31 -2.70
CA GLU A 58 2.85 4.44 -3.51
C GLU A 58 2.23 4.44 -4.92
N VAL A 59 2.05 3.26 -5.51
CA VAL A 59 1.42 3.11 -6.83
C VAL A 59 -0.02 3.65 -6.81
N PHE A 60 -0.84 3.17 -5.87
CA PHE A 60 -2.22 3.67 -5.76
C PHE A 60 -2.28 5.16 -5.40
N ARG A 61 -1.33 5.67 -4.60
CA ARG A 61 -1.23 7.10 -4.31
C ARG A 61 -0.98 7.91 -5.58
N SER A 62 -0.02 7.50 -6.40
CA SER A 62 0.32 8.18 -7.66
C SER A 62 -0.89 8.24 -8.59
N GLU A 63 -1.62 7.13 -8.71
CA GLU A 63 -2.80 7.06 -9.58
C GLU A 63 -3.96 7.90 -9.10
N ALA A 64 -4.24 7.88 -7.80
CA ALA A 64 -5.25 8.76 -7.23
C ALA A 64 -4.92 10.23 -7.55
N GLN A 65 -3.65 10.62 -7.44
CA GLN A 65 -3.20 11.98 -7.81
C GLN A 65 -3.40 12.28 -9.30
N GLU A 66 -3.11 11.33 -10.20
CA GLU A 66 -3.34 11.49 -11.64
C GLU A 66 -4.82 11.64 -11.99
N ILE A 67 -5.69 10.81 -11.41
CA ILE A 67 -7.13 10.89 -11.62
C ILE A 67 -7.66 12.23 -11.09
N VAL A 68 -7.21 12.68 -9.92
CA VAL A 68 -7.56 14.01 -9.38
C VAL A 68 -7.13 15.14 -10.32
N LYS A 69 -5.93 15.05 -10.93
CA LYS A 69 -5.49 16.03 -11.93
C LYS A 69 -6.42 16.04 -13.15
N LYS A 70 -6.78 14.86 -13.68
CA LYS A 70 -7.72 14.74 -14.81
C LYS A 70 -9.11 15.30 -14.46
N LEU A 71 -9.64 14.99 -13.27
CA LEU A 71 -10.90 15.52 -12.77
C LEU A 71 -10.92 17.06 -12.69
N LYS A 72 -9.82 17.67 -12.23
CA LYS A 72 -9.71 19.14 -12.20
C LYS A 72 -9.78 19.74 -13.60
N ILE A 73 -9.11 19.13 -14.57
CA ILE A 73 -9.15 19.55 -15.98
C ILE A 73 -10.57 19.39 -16.53
N GLU A 74 -11.20 18.24 -16.35
CA GLU A 74 -12.57 17.98 -16.85
C GLU A 74 -13.61 18.94 -16.25
N ARG A 75 -13.48 19.27 -14.96
CA ARG A 75 -14.36 20.25 -14.29
C ARG A 75 -14.16 21.68 -14.77
N SER A 76 -13.00 22.01 -15.34
CA SER A 76 -12.70 23.34 -15.87
C SER A 76 -13.23 23.56 -17.29
N LYS A 77 -13.67 22.50 -17.97
CA LYS A 77 -14.23 22.60 -19.32
C LYS A 77 -15.60 23.28 -19.28
N PRO A 78 -15.87 24.26 -20.17
CA PRO A 78 -17.18 24.87 -20.27
C PRO A 78 -18.15 23.85 -20.86
N LEU A 79 -19.11 23.39 -20.06
CA LEU A 79 -20.19 22.53 -20.50
C LEU A 79 -21.53 23.24 -20.23
N PRO A 80 -22.52 23.10 -21.13
CA PRO A 80 -23.88 23.55 -20.85
C PRO A 80 -24.38 22.90 -19.56
N THR A 81 -25.04 23.69 -18.70
CA THR A 81 -25.52 23.28 -17.37
C THR A 81 -26.43 22.03 -17.39
N GLU A 82 -27.00 21.74 -18.56
CA GLU A 82 -27.96 20.65 -18.81
C GLU A 82 -27.29 19.33 -19.21
N ILE A 83 -25.99 19.33 -19.51
CA ILE A 83 -25.25 18.13 -19.92
C ILE A 83 -24.38 17.64 -18.76
N ALA A 84 -24.75 16.49 -18.19
CA ALA A 84 -23.88 15.80 -17.23
C ALA A 84 -22.56 15.41 -17.93
N ASN A 85 -21.43 15.88 -17.40
CA ASN A 85 -20.11 15.47 -17.90
C ASN A 85 -19.89 13.99 -17.56
N LEU A 86 -20.17 13.12 -18.54
CA LEU A 86 -20.01 11.66 -18.40
C LEU A 86 -18.57 11.27 -18.06
N ASP A 87 -17.58 11.98 -18.60
CA ASP A 87 -16.17 11.71 -18.37
C ASP A 87 -15.76 12.09 -16.94
N ALA A 88 -16.26 13.21 -16.41
CA ALA A 88 -16.07 13.56 -15.01
C ALA A 88 -16.69 12.51 -14.07
N LYS A 89 -17.86 11.96 -14.42
CA LYS A 89 -18.51 10.89 -13.63
C LYS A 89 -17.71 9.59 -13.68
N ARG A 90 -17.20 9.19 -14.85
CA ARG A 90 -16.32 8.02 -15.00
C ARG A 90 -15.06 8.18 -14.15
N LEU A 91 -14.36 9.31 -14.28
CA LEU A 91 -13.17 9.59 -13.49
C LEU A 91 -13.44 9.63 -11.98
N GLN A 92 -14.64 10.05 -11.56
CA GLN A 92 -15.03 10.03 -10.16
C GLN A 92 -15.25 8.61 -9.65
N ASN A 93 -15.83 7.72 -10.47
CA ASN A 93 -15.93 6.30 -10.13
C ASN A 93 -14.55 5.64 -10.08
N ASP A 94 -13.68 5.92 -11.05
CA ASP A 94 -12.31 5.41 -11.07
C ASP A 94 -11.53 5.86 -9.82
N LEU A 95 -11.68 7.13 -9.44
CA LEU A 95 -11.07 7.65 -8.21
C LEU A 95 -11.57 6.89 -6.98
N ASN A 96 -12.87 6.65 -6.85
CA ASN A 96 -13.43 5.91 -5.71
C ASN A 96 -12.85 4.49 -5.63
N ASN A 97 -12.80 3.77 -6.76
CA ASN A 97 -12.25 2.42 -6.81
C ASN A 97 -10.78 2.36 -6.38
N ILE A 98 -9.94 3.27 -6.91
CA ILE A 98 -8.53 3.38 -6.53
C ILE A 98 -8.38 3.77 -5.06
N PHE A 99 -9.24 4.66 -4.56
CA PHE A 99 -9.18 5.13 -3.19
C PHE A 99 -9.53 4.03 -2.18
N GLU A 100 -10.50 3.17 -2.50
CA GLU A 100 -10.82 1.99 -1.69
C GLU A 100 -9.62 1.02 -1.60
N CYS A 101 -8.97 0.74 -2.73
CA CYS A 101 -7.77 -0.10 -2.78
C CYS A 101 -6.62 0.54 -1.98
N TYR A 102 -6.41 1.85 -2.15
CA TYR A 102 -5.40 2.62 -1.42
C TYR A 102 -5.59 2.49 0.09
N TRP A 103 -6.81 2.67 0.60
CA TRP A 103 -7.08 2.56 2.04
C TRP A 103 -6.84 1.15 2.58
N LEU A 104 -7.25 0.12 1.82
CA LEU A 104 -7.05 -1.27 2.22
C LEU A 104 -5.56 -1.60 2.35
N VAL A 105 -4.76 -1.22 1.36
CA VAL A 105 -3.31 -1.39 1.37
C VAL A 105 -2.67 -0.53 2.46
N GLN A 106 -3.11 0.72 2.64
CA GLN A 106 -2.59 1.62 3.67
C GLN A 106 -2.73 1.01 5.06
N HIS A 107 -3.92 0.49 5.38
CA HIS A 107 -4.15 -0.17 6.66
C HIS A 107 -3.28 -1.41 6.85
N GLY A 108 -3.16 -2.25 5.81
CA GLY A 108 -2.27 -3.40 5.82
C GLY A 108 -0.81 -2.99 6.07
N PHE A 109 -0.30 -2.03 5.29
CA PHE A 109 1.06 -1.51 5.41
C PHE A 109 1.37 -1.01 6.82
N TYR A 110 0.56 -0.11 7.38
CA TYR A 110 0.84 0.44 8.71
C TYR A 110 0.74 -0.61 9.82
N ARG A 111 -0.15 -1.60 9.70
CA ARG A 111 -0.20 -2.73 10.64
C ARG A 111 1.08 -3.57 10.56
N ALA A 112 1.46 -3.98 9.35
CA ALA A 112 2.67 -4.77 9.12
C ALA A 112 3.93 -4.03 9.58
N TYR A 113 4.03 -2.74 9.28
CA TYR A 113 5.13 -1.88 9.71
C TYR A 113 5.21 -1.81 11.23
N ASN A 114 4.10 -1.54 11.91
CA ASN A 114 4.08 -1.47 13.37
C ASN A 114 4.43 -2.82 14.03
N GLN A 115 4.00 -3.94 13.45
CA GLN A 115 4.38 -5.28 13.89
C GLN A 115 5.87 -5.53 13.71
N ALA A 116 6.43 -5.21 12.54
CA ALA A 116 7.87 -5.32 12.28
C ALA A 116 8.68 -4.46 13.25
N MET A 117 8.27 -3.22 13.49
CA MET A 117 8.96 -2.30 14.41
C MET A 117 8.97 -2.80 15.87
N LYS A 118 7.92 -3.50 16.32
CA LYS A 118 7.90 -4.13 17.66
C LYS A 118 8.91 -5.26 17.78
N ILE A 119 9.10 -6.03 16.71
CA ILE A 119 10.04 -7.17 16.68
C ILE A 119 11.49 -6.66 16.66
N CYS A 120 11.74 -5.56 15.97
CA CYS A 120 13.07 -5.00 15.77
C CYS A 120 13.69 -4.37 17.03
N GLU A 121 13.22 -4.66 18.25
CA GLU A 121 13.68 -4.13 19.56
C GLU A 121 15.03 -3.41 19.44
N VAL A 122 14.99 -2.12 19.09
CA VAL A 122 16.23 -1.36 18.93
C VAL A 122 16.71 -1.13 20.36
N PRO A 123 17.89 -1.62 20.76
CA PRO A 123 18.40 -1.31 22.08
C PRO A 123 18.43 0.21 22.23
N THR A 124 17.65 0.73 23.18
CA THR A 124 17.49 2.17 23.47
C THR A 124 18.82 2.84 23.84
N THR A 125 19.86 2.05 24.05
CA THR A 125 21.24 2.48 24.27
C THR A 125 22.11 2.05 23.10
N TYR A 126 22.44 3.01 22.22
CA TYR A 126 23.66 2.95 21.42
C TYR A 126 24.85 2.99 22.39
N ARG A 127 25.30 1.83 22.87
CA ARG A 127 26.61 1.75 23.52
C ARG A 127 27.66 1.89 22.41
N TYR A 128 28.21 3.09 22.28
CA TYR A 128 29.47 3.26 21.59
C TYR A 128 30.52 2.47 22.37
N ASP A 129 30.78 1.24 21.93
CA ASP A 129 31.78 0.40 22.57
C ASP A 129 33.14 0.91 22.10
N LYS A 130 33.63 1.97 22.75
CA LYS A 130 34.87 2.72 22.44
C LYS A 130 36.11 1.83 22.43
N TYR A 131 35.98 0.58 22.86
CA TYR A 131 37.02 -0.44 22.95
C TYR A 131 36.90 -1.58 21.92
N THR A 132 35.90 -1.56 21.04
CA THR A 132 35.88 -2.49 19.90
C THR A 132 37.02 -2.13 18.95
N LYS A 133 38.07 -2.95 18.95
CA LYS A 133 39.20 -2.78 18.04
C LYS A 133 38.67 -2.87 16.61
N PRO A 134 39.05 -1.94 15.70
CA PRO A 134 38.63 -2.01 14.32
C PRO A 134 39.04 -3.37 13.73
N THR A 135 38.08 -4.11 13.19
CA THR A 135 38.32 -5.37 12.49
C THR A 135 39.21 -5.06 11.29
N LYS A 136 40.50 -5.38 11.39
CA LYS A 136 41.43 -5.24 10.27
C LYS A 136 40.99 -6.21 9.18
N MET A 137 40.41 -5.71 8.08
CA MET A 137 40.26 -6.49 6.86
C MET A 137 41.66 -6.91 6.42
N LYS A 138 41.91 -8.23 6.40
CA LYS A 138 43.05 -8.77 5.68
C LYS A 138 42.75 -8.59 4.20
N MET A 139 43.44 -7.66 3.56
CA MET A 139 43.54 -7.65 2.10
C MET A 139 44.21 -8.96 1.70
N ALA A 140 43.53 -9.77 0.88
CA ALA A 140 44.16 -10.91 0.22
C ALA A 140 45.26 -10.37 -0.70
N ALA A 141 46.47 -10.89 -0.56
CA ALA A 141 47.62 -10.59 -1.41
C ALA A 141 47.62 -11.49 -2.65
#